data_AF-A0A3M1REN5-F1
#
_entry.id   AF-A0A3M1REN5-F1
#
_cell.length_a   1.000
_cell.length_b   1.000
_cell.length_c   1.000
_cell.angle_alpha   90.00
_cell.angle_beta   90.00
_cell.angle_gamma   90.00
#
_symmetry.space_group_name_H-M   'P 1'
#
loop_
_entity.id
_entity.type
_entity.pdbx_description
1 polymer ?
#
loop_
_entity_poly.entity_id
_entity_poly.type
_entity_poly.pdbx_seq_one_letter_code
_entity_poly.pdbx_strand_id
1 'polypeptide(L)'
;MSLIAALNALQNQHGYLRESDLRQLAVTQKIPLHAIQAVVSFYPHYRTTPPPAVQVRVCRDLSCYLAGSDQLYEGLREALDGTGAELQPVSCLGRCDAAPAVAVNETPLSGASLEAIIHAIHHPETLGDGCFHLTQTRWPGDPYASVEDRYAVLRRLRQGEALHVIGMLKESDLRGMGGAAFPVGIKWELVQRQNAPVKYVICNADESEPGTFKDRVILAELPHLVLEGILIAAHVVGAQKGYVFIRHEYAPERRILAAELARIRHLGLLDPGFDLEIFVSPGGYILGEETALLECLEDRRGEPRNKPPFPGTHGLYNRPTLI
;
A
#
# COMPACT_ATOMS: atom_id res chain seq x y z
N MET A 1 -6.80 -3.05 18.42
CA MET A 1 -5.83 -2.52 17.44
C MET A 1 -4.86 -3.64 17.12
N SER A 2 -4.55 -3.88 15.85
CA SER A 2 -3.56 -4.89 15.45
C SER A 2 -2.16 -4.52 15.96
N LEU A 3 -1.27 -5.50 16.08
CA LEU A 3 0.12 -5.29 16.50
C LEU A 3 0.84 -4.36 15.51
N ILE A 4 0.74 -4.61 14.21
CA ILE A 4 1.40 -3.79 13.19
C ILE A 4 0.87 -2.36 13.18
N ALA A 5 -0.44 -2.16 13.33
CA ALA A 5 -0.99 -0.80 13.47
C ALA A 5 -0.46 -0.09 14.72
N ALA A 6 -0.29 -0.82 15.83
CA ALA A 6 0.29 -0.28 17.06
C ALA A 6 1.77 0.10 16.88
N LEU A 7 2.56 -0.76 16.22
CA LEU A 7 3.96 -0.50 15.92
C LEU A 7 4.12 0.71 14.98
N ASN A 8 3.31 0.79 13.92
CA ASN A 8 3.27 1.94 13.04
C ASN A 8 2.94 3.24 13.80
N ALA A 9 1.96 3.20 14.70
CA ALA A 9 1.61 4.36 15.52
C ALA A 9 2.76 4.81 16.44
N LEU A 10 3.42 3.87 17.12
CA LEU A 10 4.58 4.15 17.99
C LEU A 10 5.75 4.73 17.20
N GLN A 11 6.08 4.14 16.05
CA GLN A 11 7.14 4.62 15.19
C GLN A 11 6.82 6.02 14.63
N ASN A 12 5.58 6.28 14.20
CA ASN A 12 5.18 7.61 13.75
C ASN A 12 5.26 8.66 14.86
N GLN A 13 4.98 8.27 16.11
CA GLN A 13 5.01 9.17 17.25
C GLN A 13 6.45 9.49 17.70
N HIS A 14 7.35 8.50 17.68
CA HIS A 14 8.69 8.62 18.27
C HIS A 14 9.83 8.62 17.26
N GLY A 15 9.57 8.33 15.99
CA GLY A 15 10.55 8.14 14.92
C GLY A 15 11.24 6.76 14.92
N TYR A 16 11.05 5.97 15.98
CA TYR A 16 11.56 4.61 16.16
C TYR A 16 10.80 3.89 17.28
N LEU A 17 11.00 2.57 17.40
CA LEU A 17 10.42 1.72 18.42
C LEU A 17 11.36 1.60 19.63
N ARG A 18 11.01 2.25 20.74
CA ARG A 18 11.76 2.15 21.99
C ARG A 18 11.51 0.80 22.66
N GLU A 19 12.54 0.27 23.31
CA GLU A 19 12.39 -0.98 24.07
C GLU A 19 11.30 -0.90 25.15
N SER A 20 11.16 0.26 25.80
CA SER A 20 10.09 0.52 26.77
C SER A 20 8.70 0.38 26.16
N ASP A 21 8.51 0.89 24.94
CA ASP A 21 7.23 0.84 24.23
C ASP A 21 6.89 -0.59 23.84
N LEU A 22 7.87 -1.36 23.34
CA LEU A 22 7.68 -2.77 23.00
C LEU A 22 7.33 -3.61 24.23
N ARG A 23 7.97 -3.36 25.38
CA ARG A 23 7.66 -4.02 26.65
C ARG A 23 6.25 -3.66 27.14
N GLN A 24 5.86 -2.40 27.03
CA GLN A 24 4.52 -1.95 27.39
C GLN A 24 3.45 -2.56 26.46
N LEU A 25 3.74 -2.64 25.16
CA LEU A 25 2.88 -3.24 24.16
C LEU A 25 2.68 -4.74 24.41
N ALA A 26 3.76 -5.45 24.76
CA ALA A 26 3.73 -6.86 25.16
C ALA A 26 2.77 -7.11 26.33
N VAL A 27 2.84 -6.28 27.37
CA VAL A 27 1.94 -6.37 28.53
C VAL A 27 0.50 -6.05 28.14
N THR A 28 0.29 -4.95 27.41
CA THR A 28 -1.04 -4.42 27.09
C THR A 28 -1.82 -5.37 26.17
N GLN A 29 -1.17 -5.90 25.14
CA GLN A 29 -1.79 -6.81 24.18
C GLN A 29 -1.67 -8.29 24.57
N LYS A 30 -0.98 -8.61 25.67
CA LYS A 30 -0.71 -9.98 26.13
C LYS A 30 0.02 -10.82 25.07
N ILE A 31 0.96 -10.20 24.36
CA ILE A 31 1.81 -10.85 23.35
C ILE A 31 3.22 -10.97 23.96
N PRO A 32 3.87 -12.15 23.90
CA PRO A 32 5.25 -12.27 24.36
C PRO A 32 6.19 -11.29 23.65
N LEU A 33 7.08 -10.63 24.40
CA LEU A 33 7.99 -9.62 23.84
C LEU A 33 8.82 -10.16 22.65
N HIS A 34 9.28 -11.41 22.73
CA HIS A 34 10.05 -12.02 21.64
C HIS A 34 9.25 -12.15 20.33
N ALA A 35 7.93 -12.32 20.40
CA ALA A 35 7.08 -12.40 19.22
C ALA A 35 6.95 -11.03 18.56
N ILE A 36 6.82 -9.96 19.36
CA ILE A 36 6.87 -8.58 18.88
C ILE A 36 8.24 -8.30 18.23
N GLN A 37 9.32 -8.68 18.91
CA GLN A 37 10.68 -8.50 18.39
C GLN A 37 10.90 -9.25 17.07
N ALA A 38 10.35 -10.46 16.92
CA ALA A 38 10.45 -11.22 15.68
C ALA A 38 9.77 -10.50 14.49
N VAL A 39 8.62 -9.86 14.73
CA VAL A 39 7.94 -9.00 13.74
C VAL A 39 8.78 -7.76 13.43
N VAL A 40 9.24 -7.06 14.46
CA VAL A 40 10.05 -5.85 14.32
C VAL A 40 11.34 -6.11 13.55
N SER A 41 12.03 -7.22 13.82
CA SER A 41 13.28 -7.58 13.14
C SER A 41 13.11 -8.03 11.69
N PHE A 42 11.90 -8.45 11.31
CA PHE A 42 11.63 -8.96 9.96
C PHE A 42 11.38 -7.84 8.96
N TYR A 43 10.72 -6.76 9.39
CA TYR A 43 10.29 -5.70 8.50
C TYR A 43 11.29 -4.54 8.46
N PRO A 44 11.81 -4.16 7.27
CA PRO A 44 12.86 -3.14 7.13
C PRO A 44 12.39 -1.73 7.50
N HIS A 45 11.09 -1.49 7.52
CA HIS A 45 10.55 -0.19 7.90
C HIS A 45 10.73 0.12 9.39
N TYR A 46 10.80 -0.90 10.25
CA TYR A 46 10.86 -0.68 11.69
C TYR A 46 12.28 -0.38 12.17
N ARG A 47 12.41 0.67 12.97
CA ARG A 47 13.67 1.08 13.61
C ARG A 47 13.64 0.79 15.09
N THR A 48 14.73 0.30 15.64
CA THR A 48 14.92 0.11 17.09
C THR A 48 15.96 1.06 17.69
N THR A 49 16.62 1.85 16.85
CA THR A 49 17.55 2.91 17.25
C THR A 49 16.98 4.28 16.86
N PRO A 50 17.29 5.35 17.61
CA PRO A 50 16.88 6.70 17.26
C PRO A 50 17.31 7.04 15.82
N PRO A 51 16.41 7.60 14.99
CA PRO A 51 16.77 7.99 13.64
C PRO A 51 17.67 9.24 13.67
N PRO A 52 18.45 9.48 12.60
CA PRO A 52 19.08 10.78 12.37
C PRO A 52 18.02 11.90 12.30
N ALA A 53 18.45 13.16 12.44
CA ALA A 53 17.56 14.31 12.28
C ALA A 53 16.96 14.40 10.86
N VAL A 54 17.74 13.98 9.85
CA VAL A 54 17.31 13.90 8.45
C VAL A 54 17.78 12.59 7.86
N GLN A 55 16.88 11.88 7.19
CA GLN A 55 17.22 10.69 6.40
C GLN A 55 16.98 10.95 4.92
N VAL A 56 17.97 10.59 4.11
CA VAL A 56 17.93 10.67 2.66
C VAL A 56 18.03 9.25 2.10
N ARG A 57 17.02 8.83 1.35
CA ARG A 57 16.98 7.52 0.69
C ARG A 57 17.11 7.72 -0.80
N VAL A 58 18.07 7.04 -1.41
CA VAL A 58 18.30 7.08 -2.86
C VAL A 58 18.08 5.69 -3.43
N CYS A 59 17.17 5.59 -4.41
CA CYS A 59 16.92 4.34 -5.12
C CYS A 59 18.14 3.96 -5.97
N ARG A 60 18.59 2.71 -5.83
CA ARG A 60 19.76 2.16 -6.54
C ARG A 60 19.41 1.06 -7.54
N ASP A 61 18.13 0.77 -7.74
CA ASP A 61 17.67 -0.22 -8.72
C ASP A 61 17.88 0.24 -10.16
N LEU A 62 17.81 -0.71 -11.11
CA LEU A 62 18.26 -0.56 -12.49
C LEU A 62 17.78 0.74 -13.18
N SER A 63 16.49 1.08 -13.11
CA SER A 63 15.98 2.29 -13.76
C SER A 63 16.61 3.58 -13.21
N CYS A 64 16.81 3.65 -11.88
CA CYS A 64 17.45 4.80 -11.24
C CYS A 64 18.96 4.78 -11.46
N TYR A 65 19.58 3.60 -11.49
CA TYR A 65 20.99 3.45 -11.86
C TYR A 65 21.28 4.00 -13.26
N LEU A 66 20.48 3.60 -14.26
CA LEU A 66 20.58 4.09 -15.63
C LEU A 66 20.30 5.60 -15.74
N ALA A 67 19.49 6.15 -14.85
CA ALA A 67 19.23 7.59 -14.75
C ALA A 67 20.31 8.37 -13.95
N GLY A 68 21.37 7.71 -13.49
CA GLY A 68 22.49 8.36 -12.81
C GLY A 68 22.38 8.45 -11.28
N SER A 69 21.60 7.56 -10.65
CA SER A 69 21.49 7.51 -9.17
C SER A 69 22.83 7.26 -8.47
N ASP A 70 23.80 6.63 -9.15
CA ASP A 70 25.12 6.37 -8.58
C ASP A 70 25.92 7.65 -8.39
N GLN A 71 25.99 8.49 -9.44
CA GLN A 71 26.63 9.80 -9.35
C GLN A 71 25.91 10.71 -8.35
N LEU A 72 24.57 10.67 -8.33
CA LEU A 72 23.79 11.43 -7.36
C LEU A 72 24.08 11.00 -5.92
N TYR A 73 24.17 9.69 -5.67
CA TYR A 73 24.48 9.14 -4.35
C TYR A 73 25.85 9.58 -3.86
N GLU A 74 26.87 9.51 -4.71
CA GLU A 74 28.22 9.97 -4.34
C GLU A 74 28.28 11.47 -4.08
N GLY A 75 27.61 12.29 -4.93
CA GLY A 75 27.51 13.73 -4.70
C GLY A 75 26.80 14.08 -3.39
N LEU A 76 25.73 13.36 -3.05
CA LEU A 76 25.06 13.50 -1.76
C LEU A 76 25.93 13.02 -0.59
N ARG A 77 26.67 11.93 -0.75
CA ARG A 77 27.57 11.42 0.30
C ARG A 77 28.61 12.46 0.69
N GLU A 78 29.19 13.14 -0.30
CA GLU A 78 30.15 14.23 -0.07
C GLU A 78 29.47 15.47 0.54
N ALA A 79 28.31 15.87 0.01
CA ALA A 79 27.58 17.04 0.50
C ALA A 79 27.03 16.87 1.92
N LEU A 80 26.77 15.63 2.35
CA LEU A 80 26.19 15.32 3.66
C LEU A 80 27.22 14.99 4.73
N ASP A 81 28.51 14.91 4.37
CA ASP A 81 29.56 14.67 5.34
C ASP A 81 29.58 15.74 6.44
N GLY A 82 29.60 15.31 7.70
CA GLY A 82 29.53 16.19 8.86
C GLY A 82 28.19 16.88 9.14
N THR A 83 27.15 16.69 8.32
CA THR A 83 25.82 17.31 8.53
C THR A 83 24.96 16.61 9.58
N GLY A 84 25.26 15.34 9.88
CA GLY A 84 24.44 14.48 10.75
C GLY A 84 23.20 13.88 10.06
N ALA A 85 23.01 14.14 8.76
CA ALA A 85 22.03 13.43 7.94
C ALA A 85 22.51 12.01 7.62
N GLU A 86 21.60 11.06 7.56
CA GLU A 86 21.90 9.69 7.11
C GLU A 86 21.54 9.54 5.64
N LEU A 87 22.50 9.11 4.85
CA LEU A 87 22.28 8.71 3.47
C LEU A 87 22.18 7.19 3.39
N GLN A 88 21.07 6.69 2.83
CA GLN A 88 20.79 5.26 2.71
C GLN A 88 20.51 4.86 1.26
N PRO A 89 21.20 3.85 0.71
CA PRO A 89 20.82 3.24 -0.55
C PRO A 89 19.63 2.31 -0.31
N VAL A 90 18.61 2.39 -1.17
CA VAL A 90 17.39 1.59 -1.06
C VAL A 90 16.99 0.98 -2.41
N SER A 91 16.13 -0.05 -2.35
CA SER A 91 15.43 -0.57 -3.52
C SER A 91 14.35 0.40 -4.03
N CYS A 92 13.65 0.01 -5.10
CA CYS A 92 12.67 0.81 -5.81
C CYS A 92 11.65 1.50 -4.90
N LEU A 93 11.59 2.84 -4.98
CA LEU A 93 10.60 3.68 -4.30
C LEU A 93 9.28 3.84 -5.09
N GLY A 94 9.12 3.13 -6.21
CA GLY A 94 7.97 3.27 -7.12
C GLY A 94 7.91 4.62 -7.83
N ARG A 95 9.06 5.28 -8.03
CA ARG A 95 9.16 6.61 -8.68
C ARG A 95 10.05 6.60 -9.93
N CYS A 96 10.00 5.50 -10.69
CA CYS A 96 10.87 5.35 -11.88
C CYS A 96 10.53 6.33 -13.01
N ASP A 97 9.33 6.91 -13.01
CA ASP A 97 8.90 8.00 -13.89
C ASP A 97 9.58 9.35 -13.58
N ALA A 98 10.17 9.49 -12.39
CA ALA A 98 10.92 10.65 -11.95
C ALA A 98 12.35 10.28 -11.52
N ALA A 99 12.92 9.24 -12.13
CA ALA A 99 14.26 8.74 -11.79
C ALA A 99 15.35 9.82 -12.02
N PRO A 100 16.42 9.87 -11.19
CA PRO A 100 16.65 9.08 -9.98
C PRO A 100 15.65 9.37 -8.84
N ALA A 101 15.09 8.31 -8.28
CA ALA A 101 14.13 8.44 -7.19
C ALA A 101 14.83 8.68 -5.85
N VAL A 102 14.44 9.75 -5.16
CA VAL A 102 14.95 10.13 -3.84
C VAL A 102 13.79 10.41 -2.90
N ALA A 103 13.96 10.08 -1.61
CA ALA A 103 13.05 10.49 -0.55
C ALA A 103 13.83 11.12 0.61
N VAL A 104 13.29 12.19 1.18
CA VAL A 104 13.81 12.83 2.40
C VAL A 104 12.75 12.68 3.48
N ASN A 105 13.09 12.04 4.60
CA ASN A 105 12.16 11.73 5.70
C ASN A 105 10.84 11.08 5.20
N GLU A 106 10.95 10.00 4.41
CA GLU A 106 9.85 9.31 3.71
C GLU A 106 9.09 10.15 2.65
N THR A 107 9.42 11.42 2.47
CA THR A 107 8.76 12.29 1.50
C THR A 107 9.48 12.21 0.16
N PRO A 108 8.82 11.71 -0.91
CA PRO A 108 9.46 11.58 -2.21
C PRO A 108 9.71 12.95 -2.84
N LEU A 109 10.86 13.06 -3.50
CA LEU A 109 11.27 14.21 -4.30
C LEU A 109 11.21 13.85 -5.78
N SER A 110 10.42 14.59 -6.56
CA SER A 110 10.28 14.36 -8.00
C SER A 110 11.28 15.20 -8.79
N GLY A 111 12.12 14.53 -9.60
CA GLY A 111 13.03 15.20 -10.54
C GLY A 111 14.02 16.18 -9.89
N ALA A 112 14.37 15.96 -8.63
CA ALA A 112 15.13 16.91 -7.84
C ALA A 112 16.61 16.91 -8.23
N SER A 113 17.14 18.10 -8.53
CA SER A 113 18.59 18.29 -8.66
C SER A 113 19.27 18.11 -7.30
N LEU A 114 20.60 17.95 -7.32
CA LEU A 114 21.38 17.85 -6.09
C LEU A 114 21.12 19.05 -5.16
N GLU A 115 21.02 20.26 -5.72
CA GLU A 115 20.73 21.48 -4.96
C GLU A 115 19.34 21.45 -4.32
N ALA A 116 18.33 20.96 -5.04
CA ALA A 116 16.97 20.83 -4.52
C ALA A 116 16.91 19.81 -3.37
N ILE A 117 17.65 18.71 -3.48
CA ILE A 117 17.75 17.71 -2.41
C ILE A 117 18.47 18.29 -1.19
N ILE A 118 19.60 18.99 -1.37
CA ILE A 118 20.32 19.66 -0.29
C ILE A 118 19.43 20.70 0.39
N HIS A 119 18.68 21.48 -0.38
CA HIS A 119 17.72 22.44 0.17
C HIS A 119 16.65 21.75 1.02
N ALA A 120 16.06 20.66 0.52
CA ALA A 120 15.08 19.86 1.24
C ALA A 120 15.63 19.24 2.54
N ILE A 121 16.92 18.93 2.58
CA ILE A 121 17.60 18.40 3.77
C ILE A 121 17.75 19.47 4.85
N HIS A 122 18.11 20.70 4.46
CA HIS A 122 18.23 21.81 5.41
C HIS A 122 16.89 22.42 5.82
N HIS A 123 15.86 22.26 4.98
CA HIS A 123 14.53 22.81 5.16
C HIS A 123 13.44 21.74 4.99
N PRO A 124 13.44 20.66 5.79
CA PRO A 124 12.49 19.57 5.64
C PRO A 124 11.03 20.02 5.82
N GLU A 125 10.78 21.12 6.52
CA GLU A 125 9.46 21.76 6.65
C GLU A 125 8.87 22.24 5.33
N THR A 126 9.70 22.45 4.30
CA THR A 126 9.28 22.95 2.98
C THR A 126 8.83 21.83 2.04
N LEU A 127 9.08 20.57 2.38
CA LEU A 127 8.76 19.39 1.56
C LEU A 127 7.26 19.16 1.36
N GLY A 128 6.42 19.78 2.20
CA GLY A 128 4.97 19.60 2.16
C GLY A 128 4.58 18.12 2.25
N ASP A 129 3.53 17.73 1.53
CA ASP A 129 3.05 16.34 1.51
C ASP A 129 3.74 15.44 0.47
N GLY A 130 4.79 15.94 -0.19
CA GLY A 130 5.45 15.32 -1.33
C GLY A 130 4.90 15.82 -2.67
N CYS A 131 5.80 16.20 -3.56
CA CYS A 131 5.45 16.67 -4.90
C CYS A 131 5.33 15.48 -5.86
N PHE A 132 4.13 15.19 -6.34
CA PHE A 132 3.92 14.44 -7.58
C PHE A 132 2.97 15.24 -8.47
N HIS A 133 3.27 15.23 -9.76
CA HIS A 133 2.49 15.97 -10.74
C HIS A 133 1.28 15.11 -11.13
N LEU A 134 0.12 15.40 -10.56
CA LEU A 134 -1.15 14.85 -11.05
C LEU A 134 -1.34 15.28 -12.49
N THR A 135 -1.68 14.36 -13.40
CA THR A 135 -2.04 14.78 -14.74
C THR A 135 -3.31 15.63 -14.68
N GLN A 136 -3.26 16.81 -15.31
CA GLN A 136 -4.44 17.69 -15.40
C GLN A 136 -5.46 17.19 -16.43
N THR A 137 -5.14 16.12 -17.15
CA THR A 137 -5.93 15.55 -18.23
C THR A 137 -6.73 14.35 -17.75
N ARG A 138 -7.96 14.21 -18.21
CA ARG A 138 -8.78 13.02 -17.96
C ARG A 138 -8.11 11.77 -18.53
N TRP A 139 -7.98 10.73 -17.72
CA TRP A 139 -7.50 9.43 -18.17
C TRP A 139 -8.51 8.79 -19.15
N PRO A 140 -8.08 8.31 -20.33
CA PRO A 140 -8.95 7.62 -21.27
C PRO A 140 -9.65 6.39 -20.67
N GLY A 141 -9.02 5.76 -19.68
CA GLY A 141 -9.55 4.60 -18.95
C GLY A 141 -10.55 4.94 -17.86
N ASP A 142 -10.79 6.22 -17.53
CA ASP A 142 -11.83 6.60 -16.56
C ASP A 142 -13.21 6.60 -17.26
N PRO A 143 -14.11 5.64 -16.93
CA PRO A 143 -15.41 5.56 -17.57
C PRO A 143 -16.33 6.74 -17.22
N TYR A 144 -16.01 7.54 -16.19
CA TYR A 144 -16.86 8.62 -15.71
C TYR A 144 -16.53 9.95 -16.36
N ALA A 145 -17.57 10.65 -16.84
CA ALA A 145 -17.45 11.97 -17.46
C ALA A 145 -17.36 13.09 -16.41
N SER A 146 -17.96 12.89 -15.24
CA SER A 146 -18.02 13.87 -14.14
C SER A 146 -17.82 13.22 -12.78
N VAL A 147 -17.64 14.03 -11.74
CA VAL A 147 -17.49 13.55 -10.34
C VAL A 147 -18.80 12.95 -9.84
N GLU A 148 -19.93 13.48 -10.29
CA GLU A 148 -21.29 13.05 -9.97
C GLU A 148 -21.59 11.64 -10.51
N ASP A 149 -21.02 11.30 -11.67
CA ASP A 149 -21.19 10.00 -12.31
C ASP A 149 -20.42 8.88 -11.60
N ARG A 150 -19.36 9.21 -10.84
CA ARG A 150 -18.53 8.22 -10.13
C ARG A 150 -19.39 7.32 -9.26
N TYR A 151 -19.02 6.05 -9.16
CA TYR A 151 -19.77 5.01 -8.41
C TYR A 151 -21.12 4.63 -9.02
N ALA A 152 -21.40 4.98 -10.28
CA ALA A 152 -22.67 4.63 -10.91
C ALA A 152 -22.85 3.11 -11.08
N VAL A 153 -21.79 2.35 -11.38
CA VAL A 153 -21.90 0.90 -11.52
C VAL A 153 -22.27 0.25 -10.18
N LEU A 154 -21.62 0.68 -9.10
CA LEU A 154 -21.98 0.24 -7.75
C LEU A 154 -23.43 0.58 -7.39
N ARG A 155 -23.91 1.79 -7.69
CA ARG A 155 -25.29 2.20 -7.43
C ARG A 155 -26.30 1.33 -8.17
N ARG A 156 -26.06 1.07 -9.46
CA ARG A 156 -26.90 0.21 -10.30
C ARG A 156 -26.97 -1.22 -9.77
N LEU A 157 -25.83 -1.79 -9.40
CA LEU A 157 -25.75 -3.13 -8.80
C LEU A 157 -26.61 -3.23 -7.53
N ARG A 158 -26.55 -2.21 -6.66
CA ARG A 158 -27.31 -2.18 -5.41
C ARG A 158 -28.81 -1.91 -5.59
N GLN A 159 -29.20 -1.27 -6.69
CA GLN A 159 -30.62 -1.07 -7.03
C GLN A 159 -31.29 -2.35 -7.56
N GLY A 160 -30.56 -3.48 -7.58
CA GLY A 160 -31.09 -4.77 -8.01
C GLY A 160 -31.11 -4.94 -9.52
N GLU A 161 -30.38 -4.09 -10.28
CA GLU A 161 -30.13 -4.39 -11.68
C GLU A 161 -29.45 -5.75 -11.78
N ALA A 162 -29.93 -6.61 -12.67
CA ALA A 162 -29.44 -7.98 -12.88
C ALA A 162 -28.08 -8.00 -13.58
N LEU A 163 -27.08 -7.33 -12.99
CA LEU A 163 -25.70 -7.34 -13.45
C LEU A 163 -25.08 -8.67 -13.05
N HIS A 164 -24.87 -9.55 -14.05
CA HIS A 164 -24.17 -10.81 -13.84
C HIS A 164 -22.64 -10.56 -13.80
N VAL A 165 -22.16 -9.86 -12.76
CA VAL A 165 -20.77 -9.35 -12.69
C VAL A 165 -19.73 -10.45 -12.91
N ILE A 166 -19.88 -11.62 -12.29
CA ILE A 166 -18.95 -12.74 -12.47
C ILE A 166 -18.95 -13.24 -13.91
N GLY A 167 -20.11 -13.33 -14.58
CA GLY A 167 -20.16 -13.73 -15.99
C GLY A 167 -19.53 -12.68 -16.88
N MET A 168 -19.81 -11.39 -16.67
CA MET A 168 -19.17 -10.30 -17.40
C MET A 168 -17.63 -10.33 -17.26
N LEU A 169 -17.12 -10.60 -16.05
CA LEU A 169 -15.68 -10.74 -15.79
C LEU A 169 -15.05 -11.95 -16.51
N LYS A 170 -15.82 -13.04 -16.69
CA LYS A 170 -15.39 -14.23 -17.43
C LYS A 170 -15.42 -13.98 -18.94
N GLU A 171 -16.48 -13.35 -19.43
CA GLU A 171 -16.66 -13.00 -20.84
C GLU A 171 -15.62 -11.99 -21.32
N SER A 172 -15.19 -11.06 -20.45
CA SER A 172 -14.16 -10.08 -20.78
C SER A 172 -12.73 -10.63 -20.77
N ASP A 173 -12.52 -11.90 -20.41
CA ASP A 173 -11.21 -12.51 -20.12
C ASP A 173 -10.32 -11.62 -19.23
N LEU A 174 -10.90 -10.98 -18.20
CA LEU A 174 -10.11 -10.12 -17.33
C LEU A 174 -9.13 -10.97 -16.50
N ARG A 175 -7.85 -10.63 -16.56
CA ARG A 175 -6.77 -11.32 -15.85
C ARG A 175 -6.16 -10.45 -14.77
N GLY A 176 -5.60 -11.09 -13.74
CA GLY A 176 -4.90 -10.42 -12.65
C GLY A 176 -3.69 -9.63 -13.16
N MET A 177 -3.69 -8.31 -12.91
CA MET A 177 -2.66 -7.36 -13.36
C MET A 177 -1.45 -7.26 -12.41
N GLY A 178 -1.37 -8.14 -11.41
CA GLY A 178 -0.22 -8.28 -10.50
C GLY A 178 0.88 -9.23 -10.99
N GLY A 179 0.84 -9.66 -12.25
CA GLY A 179 1.85 -10.51 -12.89
C GLY A 179 1.44 -11.98 -13.06
N ALA A 180 0.66 -12.55 -12.14
CA ALA A 180 0.23 -13.96 -12.21
C ALA A 180 -0.80 -14.26 -13.32
N ALA A 181 -1.47 -13.23 -13.85
CA ALA A 181 -2.44 -13.33 -14.95
C ALA A 181 -3.57 -14.36 -14.74
N PHE A 182 -3.92 -14.66 -13.48
CA PHE A 182 -5.01 -15.59 -13.16
C PHE A 182 -6.38 -14.98 -13.52
N PRO A 183 -7.34 -15.75 -14.08
CA PRO A 183 -8.64 -15.23 -14.48
C PRO A 183 -9.44 -14.67 -13.29
N VAL A 184 -9.81 -13.39 -13.36
CA VAL A 184 -10.47 -12.65 -12.27
C VAL A 184 -11.84 -13.23 -11.96
N GLY A 185 -12.65 -13.51 -13.00
CA GLY A 185 -14.00 -14.06 -12.83
C GLY A 185 -14.01 -15.44 -12.14
N ILE A 186 -12.98 -16.26 -12.37
CA ILE A 186 -12.81 -17.56 -11.68
C ILE A 186 -12.46 -17.34 -10.21
N LYS A 187 -11.54 -16.41 -9.92
CA LYS A 187 -11.13 -16.09 -8.54
C LYS A 187 -12.31 -15.56 -7.70
N TRP A 188 -13.11 -14.67 -8.28
CA TRP A 188 -14.29 -14.09 -7.62
C TRP A 188 -15.34 -15.16 -7.34
N GLU A 189 -15.62 -16.02 -8.33
CA GLU A 189 -16.57 -17.12 -8.18
C GLU A 189 -16.14 -18.11 -7.08
N LEU A 190 -14.85 -18.43 -7.00
CA LEU A 190 -14.32 -19.32 -5.97
C LEU A 190 -14.65 -18.81 -4.56
N VAL A 191 -14.43 -17.52 -4.31
CA VAL A 191 -14.70 -16.87 -3.00
C VAL A 191 -16.20 -16.72 -2.76
N GLN A 192 -16.96 -16.34 -3.79
CA GLN A 192 -18.42 -16.19 -3.69
C GLN A 192 -19.09 -17.52 -3.27
N ARG A 193 -18.66 -18.64 -3.85
CA ARG A 193 -19.22 -19.98 -3.57
C ARG A 193 -18.91 -20.51 -2.17
N GLN A 194 -17.95 -19.93 -1.45
CA GLN A 194 -17.65 -20.38 -0.09
C GLN A 194 -18.80 -20.04 0.85
N ASN A 195 -19.28 -21.04 1.60
CA ASN A 195 -20.23 -20.82 2.68
C ASN A 195 -19.46 -20.48 3.96
N ALA A 196 -19.27 -19.19 4.21
CA ALA A 196 -18.58 -18.67 5.38
C ALA A 196 -19.30 -17.45 5.94
N PRO A 197 -19.37 -17.28 7.28
CA PRO A 197 -20.03 -16.14 7.91
C PRO A 197 -19.27 -14.82 7.69
N VAL A 198 -17.97 -14.91 7.43
CA VAL A 198 -17.09 -13.77 7.17
C VAL A 198 -16.22 -14.09 5.96
N LYS A 199 -16.16 -13.16 5.01
CA LYS A 199 -15.23 -13.16 3.89
C LYS A 199 -14.52 -11.80 3.80
N TYR A 200 -13.36 -11.82 3.17
CA TYR A 200 -12.51 -10.63 3.04
C TYR A 200 -12.25 -10.26 1.57
N VAL A 201 -12.08 -8.97 1.32
CA VAL A 201 -11.54 -8.43 0.06
C VAL A 201 -10.31 -7.58 0.37
N ILE A 202 -9.21 -7.86 -0.28
CA ILE A 202 -7.95 -7.13 -0.12
C ILE A 202 -7.59 -6.55 -1.48
N CYS A 203 -7.30 -5.26 -1.53
CA CYS A 203 -6.61 -4.65 -2.65
C CYS A 203 -5.12 -4.64 -2.32
N ASN A 204 -4.33 -5.43 -3.05
CA ASN A 204 -2.88 -5.43 -2.93
C ASN A 204 -2.29 -4.20 -3.66
N ALA A 205 -1.84 -3.22 -2.89
CA ALA A 205 -1.14 -2.02 -3.32
C ALA A 205 0.31 -1.99 -2.78
N ASP A 206 0.89 -3.17 -2.52
CA ASP A 206 2.33 -3.34 -2.25
C ASP A 206 3.08 -3.54 -3.57
N GLU A 207 3.05 -2.50 -4.42
CA GLU A 207 3.69 -2.46 -5.74
C GLU A 207 5.22 -2.39 -5.58
N SER A 208 5.83 -3.51 -5.22
CA SER A 208 7.22 -3.61 -4.79
C SER A 208 8.18 -4.05 -5.91
N GLU A 209 7.68 -4.46 -7.07
CA GLU A 209 8.50 -4.85 -8.23
C GLU A 209 9.27 -3.64 -8.79
N PRO A 210 10.62 -3.69 -8.86
CA PRO A 210 11.42 -2.61 -9.41
C PRO A 210 10.99 -2.20 -10.82
N GLY A 211 10.85 -0.89 -11.05
CA GLY A 211 10.38 -0.37 -12.34
C GLY A 211 8.85 -0.25 -12.47
N THR A 212 8.08 -0.82 -11.55
CA THR A 212 6.61 -0.67 -11.55
C THR A 212 6.17 0.56 -10.75
N PHE A 213 5.21 1.30 -11.29
CA PHE A 213 4.59 2.49 -10.67
C PHE A 213 3.15 2.72 -11.18
N LYS A 214 2.56 1.72 -11.84
CA LYS A 214 1.22 1.80 -12.45
C LYS A 214 0.15 1.94 -11.37
N ASP A 215 0.29 1.19 -10.27
CA ASP A 215 -0.71 1.16 -9.20
C ASP A 215 -0.66 2.46 -8.43
N ARG A 216 0.54 2.99 -8.20
CA ARG A 216 0.75 4.34 -7.65
C ARG A 216 0.01 5.44 -8.44
N VAL A 217 0.10 5.41 -9.78
CA VAL A 217 -0.62 6.38 -10.64
C VAL A 217 -2.12 6.19 -10.50
N ILE A 218 -2.62 4.95 -10.52
CA ILE A 218 -4.05 4.66 -10.33
C ILE A 218 -4.53 5.12 -8.95
N LEU A 219 -3.75 4.91 -7.89
CA LEU A 219 -4.08 5.34 -6.52
C LEU A 219 -4.09 6.87 -6.38
N ALA A 220 -3.15 7.56 -7.03
CA ALA A 220 -3.05 9.01 -7.03
C ALA A 220 -4.16 9.69 -7.85
N GLU A 221 -4.43 9.18 -9.05
CA GLU A 221 -5.22 9.91 -10.04
C GLU A 221 -6.63 9.37 -10.21
N LEU A 222 -6.84 8.09 -9.91
CA LEU A 222 -8.11 7.38 -10.08
C LEU A 222 -8.55 6.64 -8.78
N PRO A 223 -8.42 7.25 -7.58
CA PRO A 223 -8.76 6.57 -6.33
C PRO A 223 -10.22 6.12 -6.28
N HIS A 224 -11.12 6.82 -6.99
CA HIS A 224 -12.53 6.45 -7.06
C HIS A 224 -12.76 5.11 -7.73
N LEU A 225 -11.98 4.78 -8.78
CA LEU A 225 -12.08 3.49 -9.47
C LEU A 225 -11.54 2.35 -8.60
N VAL A 226 -10.47 2.58 -7.85
CA VAL A 226 -9.93 1.60 -6.90
C VAL A 226 -10.98 1.25 -5.85
N LEU A 227 -11.55 2.27 -5.21
CA LEU A 227 -12.54 2.06 -4.16
C LEU A 227 -13.85 1.49 -4.71
N GLU A 228 -14.31 1.93 -5.89
CA GLU A 228 -15.50 1.34 -6.51
C GLU A 228 -15.30 -0.14 -6.84
N GLY A 229 -14.14 -0.51 -7.40
CA GLY A 229 -13.80 -1.90 -7.68
C GLY A 229 -13.83 -2.77 -6.43
N ILE A 230 -13.29 -2.28 -5.31
CA ILE A 230 -13.33 -2.97 -4.00
C ILE A 230 -14.76 -3.14 -3.52
N LEU A 231 -15.59 -2.10 -3.62
CA LEU A 231 -16.99 -2.15 -3.17
C LEU A 231 -17.83 -3.12 -4.02
N ILE A 232 -17.64 -3.12 -5.34
CA ILE A 232 -18.27 -4.10 -6.24
C ILE A 232 -17.81 -5.51 -5.88
N ALA A 233 -16.50 -5.71 -5.69
CA ALA A 233 -15.96 -7.00 -5.30
C ALA A 233 -16.55 -7.50 -3.98
N ALA A 234 -16.58 -6.65 -2.95
CA ALA A 234 -17.14 -6.97 -1.64
C ALA A 234 -18.62 -7.34 -1.72
N HIS A 235 -19.40 -6.57 -2.47
CA HIS A 235 -20.81 -6.84 -2.70
C HIS A 235 -21.03 -8.20 -3.40
N VAL A 236 -20.29 -8.46 -4.48
CA VAL A 236 -20.46 -9.66 -5.31
C VAL A 236 -20.04 -10.94 -4.57
N VAL A 237 -18.94 -10.91 -3.81
CA VAL A 237 -18.46 -12.09 -3.07
C VAL A 237 -19.12 -12.25 -1.70
N GLY A 238 -19.78 -11.20 -1.20
CA GLY A 238 -20.42 -11.16 0.11
C GLY A 238 -19.41 -11.01 1.25
N ALA A 239 -18.47 -10.07 1.12
CA ALA A 239 -17.47 -9.78 2.15
C ALA A 239 -17.97 -8.75 3.17
N GLN A 240 -17.49 -8.87 4.41
CA GLN A 240 -17.86 -8.01 5.54
C GLN A 240 -16.71 -7.07 5.93
N LYS A 241 -15.50 -7.34 5.46
CA LYS A 241 -14.33 -6.53 5.76
C LYS A 241 -13.41 -6.49 4.56
N GLY A 242 -12.82 -5.34 4.29
CA GLY A 242 -11.79 -5.20 3.30
C GLY A 242 -10.61 -4.36 3.75
N TYR A 243 -9.50 -4.55 3.04
CA TYR A 243 -8.26 -3.81 3.27
C TYR A 243 -7.70 -3.28 1.95
N VAL A 244 -7.23 -2.05 1.93
CA VAL A 244 -6.23 -1.61 0.95
C VAL A 244 -4.87 -1.74 1.61
N PHE A 245 -4.10 -2.74 1.19
CA PHE A 245 -2.78 -3.03 1.72
C PHE A 245 -1.75 -2.25 0.91
N ILE A 246 -1.33 -1.08 1.41
CA ILE A 246 -0.52 -0.11 0.68
C ILE A 246 0.90 -0.05 1.25
N ARG A 247 1.91 -0.03 0.37
CA ARG A 247 3.31 0.11 0.76
C ARG A 247 3.60 1.44 1.47
N HIS A 248 4.50 1.44 2.45
CA HIS A 248 4.82 2.63 3.25
C HIS A 248 5.40 3.79 2.42
N GLU A 249 6.07 3.50 1.30
CA GLU A 249 6.64 4.50 0.39
C GLU A 249 5.58 5.30 -0.39
N TYR A 250 4.31 4.85 -0.36
CA TYR A 250 3.18 5.51 -1.03
C TYR A 250 2.39 6.40 -0.07
N ALA A 251 3.10 7.10 0.84
CA ALA A 251 2.47 8.01 1.80
C ALA A 251 1.61 9.10 1.14
N PRO A 252 2.00 9.75 0.02
CA PRO A 252 1.14 10.72 -0.66
C PRO A 252 -0.14 10.10 -1.25
N GLU A 253 -0.03 8.96 -1.95
CA GLU A 253 -1.16 8.23 -2.53
C GLU A 253 -2.14 7.75 -1.45
N ARG A 254 -1.60 7.29 -0.33
CA ARG A 254 -2.39 6.90 0.85
C ARG A 254 -3.26 8.04 1.34
N ARG A 255 -2.77 9.29 1.35
CA ARG A 255 -3.56 10.46 1.78
C ARG A 255 -4.72 10.73 0.82
N ILE A 256 -4.48 10.66 -0.49
CA ILE A 256 -5.52 10.80 -1.51
C ILE A 256 -6.59 9.72 -1.31
N LEU A 257 -6.16 8.46 -1.20
CA LEU A 257 -7.05 7.34 -1.01
C LEU A 257 -7.86 7.46 0.29
N ALA A 258 -7.22 7.91 1.38
CA ALA A 258 -7.88 8.13 2.66
C ALA A 258 -8.93 9.26 2.59
N ALA A 259 -8.64 10.34 1.87
CA ALA A 259 -9.59 11.42 1.64
C ALA A 259 -10.80 10.94 0.83
N GLU A 260 -10.59 10.17 -0.23
CA GLU A 260 -11.69 9.59 -1.01
C GLU A 260 -12.49 8.56 -0.19
N LEU A 261 -11.82 7.73 0.61
CA LEU A 261 -12.47 6.78 1.52
C LEU A 261 -13.36 7.49 2.54
N ALA A 262 -12.88 8.60 3.12
CA ALA A 262 -13.67 9.44 4.03
C ALA A 262 -14.90 10.04 3.32
N ARG A 263 -14.73 10.51 2.08
CA ARG A 263 -15.82 11.05 1.25
C ARG A 263 -16.90 10.00 1.00
N ILE A 264 -16.55 8.80 0.56
CA ILE A 264 -17.54 7.74 0.28
C ILE A 264 -18.23 7.22 1.54
N ARG A 265 -17.55 7.25 2.69
CA ARG A 265 -18.17 6.97 4.00
C ARG A 265 -19.23 8.01 4.34
N HIS A 266 -18.92 9.29 4.13
CA HIS A 266 -19.89 10.37 4.35
C HIS A 266 -21.11 10.28 3.42
N LEU A 267 -20.90 9.83 2.17
CA LEU A 267 -21.97 9.60 1.20
C LEU A 267 -22.76 8.31 1.42
N GLY A 268 -22.40 7.48 2.41
CA GLY A 268 -23.08 6.21 2.68
C GLY A 268 -22.90 5.17 1.58
N LEU A 269 -21.77 5.20 0.86
CA LEU A 269 -21.49 4.25 -0.22
C LEU A 269 -20.86 2.93 0.26
N LEU A 270 -20.54 2.77 1.55
CA LEU A 270 -20.18 1.46 2.10
C LEU A 270 -21.47 0.69 2.41
N ASP A 271 -21.50 -0.61 2.08
CA ASP A 271 -22.66 -1.45 2.41
C ASP A 271 -22.82 -1.56 3.94
N PRO A 272 -24.06 -1.59 4.46
CA PRO A 272 -24.29 -1.91 5.87
C PRO A 272 -23.63 -3.24 6.24
N GLY A 273 -22.72 -3.22 7.21
CA GLY A 273 -21.97 -4.41 7.65
C GLY A 273 -20.69 -4.70 6.86
N PHE A 274 -20.34 -3.89 5.87
CA PHE A 274 -19.01 -3.88 5.26
C PHE A 274 -18.16 -2.73 5.81
N ASP A 275 -16.94 -3.02 6.23
CA ASP A 275 -15.96 -2.00 6.58
C ASP A 275 -14.67 -2.14 5.76
N LEU A 276 -14.09 -1.01 5.37
CA LEU A 276 -12.89 -0.93 4.56
C LEU A 276 -11.82 -0.11 5.28
N GLU A 277 -10.64 -0.70 5.46
CA GLU A 277 -9.51 -0.03 6.11
C GLU A 277 -8.33 0.11 5.14
N ILE A 278 -7.53 1.16 5.34
CA ILE A 278 -6.22 1.28 4.68
C ILE A 278 -5.18 0.76 5.65
N PHE A 279 -4.46 -0.28 5.25
CA PHE A 279 -3.39 -0.89 6.03
C PHE A 279 -2.05 -0.53 5.43
N VAL A 280 -1.17 0.10 6.22
CA VAL A 280 0.19 0.46 5.78
C VAL A 280 1.13 -0.71 6.01
N SER A 281 1.57 -1.30 4.91
CA SER A 281 2.60 -2.35 4.88
C SER A 281 3.89 -1.84 5.52
N PRO A 282 4.49 -2.58 6.46
CA PRO A 282 5.79 -2.24 7.06
C PRO A 282 6.97 -2.56 6.12
N GLY A 283 6.70 -2.71 4.81
CA GLY A 283 7.73 -2.85 3.78
C GLY A 283 8.35 -4.24 3.69
N GLY A 284 8.98 -4.48 2.54
CA GLY A 284 9.60 -5.75 2.18
C GLY A 284 8.99 -6.31 0.90
N TYR A 285 9.83 -6.52 -0.11
CA TYR A 285 9.41 -6.98 -1.44
C TYR A 285 8.49 -8.22 -1.42
N ILE A 286 8.73 -9.14 -0.46
CA ILE A 286 7.96 -10.37 -0.32
C ILE A 286 6.47 -10.12 0.01
N LEU A 287 6.11 -8.97 0.56
CA LEU A 287 4.72 -8.63 0.91
C LEU A 287 3.82 -8.37 -0.30
N GLY A 288 4.39 -8.26 -1.50
CA GLY A 288 3.63 -8.34 -2.75
C GLY A 288 3.04 -9.74 -3.01
N GLU A 289 3.58 -10.81 -2.39
CA GLU A 289 3.06 -12.17 -2.50
C GLU A 289 1.78 -12.34 -1.69
N GLU A 290 0.77 -12.98 -2.29
CA GLU A 290 -0.59 -13.05 -1.76
C GLU A 290 -0.69 -13.58 -0.33
N THR A 291 0.10 -14.58 0.06
CA THR A 291 0.02 -15.21 1.39
C THR A 291 0.96 -14.57 2.41
N ALA A 292 2.11 -14.02 1.98
CA ALA A 292 2.97 -13.20 2.82
C ALA A 292 2.24 -11.93 3.30
N LEU A 293 1.45 -11.30 2.41
CA LEU A 293 0.55 -10.21 2.75
C LEU A 293 -0.45 -10.62 3.84
N LEU A 294 -1.04 -11.80 3.73
CA LEU A 294 -1.98 -12.32 4.75
C LEU A 294 -1.31 -12.49 6.10
N GLU A 295 -0.11 -13.09 6.15
CA GLU A 295 0.62 -13.20 7.42
C GLU A 295 0.90 -11.82 8.03
N CYS A 296 1.22 -10.82 7.22
CA CYS A 296 1.38 -9.44 7.69
C CYS A 296 0.08 -8.89 8.29
N LEU A 297 -1.06 -9.03 7.60
CA LEU A 297 -2.37 -8.61 8.15
C LEU A 297 -2.76 -9.39 9.43
N GLU A 298 -2.20 -10.58 9.63
CA GLU A 298 -2.37 -11.40 10.83
C GLU A 298 -1.33 -11.10 11.93
N ASP A 299 -0.61 -9.98 11.82
CA ASP A 299 0.39 -9.54 12.81
C ASP A 299 1.60 -10.48 12.95
N ARG A 300 1.94 -11.18 11.87
CA ARG A 300 3.08 -12.12 11.81
C ARG A 300 4.12 -11.63 10.83
N ARG A 301 5.23 -12.37 10.74
CA ARG A 301 6.23 -12.19 9.70
C ARG A 301 5.62 -12.55 8.35
N GLY A 302 5.88 -11.75 7.33
CA GLY A 302 5.38 -11.94 5.96
C GLY A 302 6.04 -13.10 5.22
N GLU A 303 5.96 -14.30 5.75
CA GLU A 303 6.48 -15.52 5.14
C GLU A 303 5.38 -16.19 4.31
N PRO A 304 5.63 -16.51 3.02
CA PRO A 304 4.62 -17.19 2.20
C PRO A 304 4.14 -18.50 2.82
N ARG A 305 2.83 -18.75 2.73
CA ARG A 305 2.22 -19.99 3.20
C ARG A 305 2.45 -21.11 2.19
N ASN A 306 2.56 -22.34 2.71
CA ASN A 306 2.48 -23.52 1.87
C ASN A 306 1.06 -23.63 1.27
N LYS A 307 1.00 -23.76 -0.06
CA LYS A 307 -0.25 -23.93 -0.82
C LYS A 307 -0.32 -25.37 -1.35
N PRO A 308 -1.46 -26.08 -1.27
CA PRO A 308 -2.75 -25.69 -0.68
C PRO A 308 -2.76 -25.71 0.87
N PRO A 309 -3.75 -25.03 1.52
CA PRO A 309 -4.91 -24.38 0.93
C PRO A 309 -4.63 -22.98 0.34
N PHE A 310 -5.43 -22.59 -0.65
CA PHE A 310 -5.31 -21.30 -1.32
C PHE A 310 -6.16 -20.20 -0.63
N PRO A 311 -5.77 -18.91 -0.74
CA PRO A 311 -6.48 -17.80 -0.07
C PRO A 311 -7.99 -17.72 -0.35
N GLY A 312 -8.42 -18.12 -1.55
CA GLY A 312 -9.84 -18.12 -1.93
C GLY A 312 -10.71 -19.04 -1.08
N THR A 313 -10.12 -20.03 -0.39
CA THR A 313 -10.80 -20.87 0.59
C THR A 313 -10.33 -20.59 2.02
N HIS A 314 -9.02 -20.48 2.22
CA HIS A 314 -8.36 -20.28 3.53
C HIS A 314 -7.33 -19.15 3.44
N GLY A 315 -7.81 -17.92 3.44
CA GLY A 315 -7.01 -16.71 3.40
C GLY A 315 -6.86 -16.07 4.78
N LEU A 316 -7.23 -14.79 4.87
CA LEU A 316 -7.12 -13.99 6.09
C LEU A 316 -7.94 -14.60 7.23
N TYR A 317 -7.29 -14.82 8.38
CA TYR A 317 -7.85 -15.49 9.55
C TYR A 317 -8.50 -16.84 9.22
N ASN A 318 -7.93 -17.55 8.24
CA ASN A 318 -8.43 -18.82 7.75
C ASN A 318 -9.85 -18.73 7.15
N ARG A 319 -10.23 -17.57 6.60
CA ARG A 319 -11.51 -17.33 5.93
C ARG A 319 -11.33 -17.09 4.43
N PRO A 320 -12.37 -17.34 3.60
CA PRO A 320 -12.32 -17.03 2.18
C PRO A 320 -11.94 -15.58 1.94
N THR A 321 -10.89 -15.36 1.15
CA THR A 321 -10.33 -14.04 0.91
C THR A 321 -10.07 -13.83 -0.57
N LEU A 322 -10.64 -12.77 -1.11
CA LEU A 322 -10.31 -12.25 -2.43
C LEU A 322 -9.15 -11.25 -2.27
N ILE A 323 -8.10 -11.42 -3.07
CA ILE A 323 -6.93 -10.52 -3.14
C ILE A 323 -6.78 -10.08 -4.59
#